data_AF-A0A4R2PD54-F1
#
_entry.id   AF-A0A4R2PD54-F1
#
_cell.length_a   1.000
_cell.length_b   1.000
_cell.length_c   1.000
_cell.angle_alpha   90.00
_cell.angle_beta   90.00
_cell.angle_gamma   90.00
#
_symmetry.space_group_name_H-M   'P 1'
#
loop_
_entity.id
_entity.type
_entity.pdbx_description
1 polymer ?
#
loop_
_entity_poly.entity_id
_entity_poly.type
_entity_poly.pdbx_seq_one_letter_code
_entity_poly.pdbx_strand_id
1 'polypeptide(L)'
;MNIGQFAVVKGQLLGSIATATIDLPRLGLRATNSTNERAPAFEIMVLNVAKRWVQIGALWELKSNSTGEVFFQGKLDDPSLNEPLQIMLFGNMEEGYRVVWNRPEPRQSNLDGSRGNRRAARTANADEFAGNATDDGQITDEQVNDPDYVPQM
;
A
#
# COMPACT_ATOMS: atom_id res chain seq x y z
N MET A 1 -10.29 10.61 8.62
CA MET A 1 -10.37 12.02 9.05
C MET A 1 -11.16 12.81 8.01
N ASN A 2 -12.20 13.56 8.39
CA ASN A 2 -12.91 14.46 7.46
C ASN A 2 -12.04 15.70 7.19
N ILE A 3 -11.82 16.03 5.92
CA ILE A 3 -10.99 17.16 5.48
C ILE A 3 -11.72 18.07 4.47
N GLY A 4 -13.01 17.86 4.23
CA GLY A 4 -13.71 18.61 3.20
C GLY A 4 -15.08 18.07 2.86
N GLN A 5 -15.72 18.71 1.89
CA GLN A 5 -17.05 18.31 1.42
C GLN A 5 -17.33 18.82 0.00
N PHE A 6 -18.25 18.16 -0.68
CA PHE A 6 -18.83 18.59 -1.97
C PHE A 6 -20.35 18.61 -1.85
N ALA A 7 -20.98 19.57 -2.53
CA ALA A 7 -22.43 19.68 -2.62
C ALA A 7 -22.84 20.16 -4.02
N VAL A 8 -24.09 19.92 -4.40
CA VAL A 8 -24.64 20.42 -5.65
C VAL A 8 -24.94 21.92 -5.50
N VAL A 9 -24.26 22.74 -6.29
CA VAL A 9 -24.46 24.19 -6.36
C VAL A 9 -24.79 24.55 -7.81
N LYS A 10 -26.02 24.99 -8.06
CA LYS A 10 -26.51 25.34 -9.41
C LYS A 10 -26.28 24.21 -10.44
N GLY A 11 -26.51 22.97 -10.03
CA GLY A 11 -26.34 21.77 -10.87
C GLY A 11 -24.89 21.29 -11.02
N GLN A 12 -23.93 21.88 -10.32
CA GLN A 12 -22.53 21.46 -10.34
C GLN A 12 -22.10 20.94 -8.97
N LEU A 13 -21.38 19.82 -8.91
CA LEU A 13 -20.76 19.36 -7.68
C LEU A 13 -19.53 20.21 -7.36
N LEU A 14 -19.67 21.11 -6.41
CA LEU A 14 -18.60 22.00 -5.95
C LEU A 14 -18.27 21.74 -4.49
N GLY A 15 -17.02 21.91 -4.12
CA GLY A 15 -16.56 21.60 -2.78
C GLY A 15 -15.25 22.23 -2.41
N SER A 16 -14.73 21.80 -1.27
CA SER A 16 -13.46 22.26 -0.73
C SER A 16 -12.75 21.15 0.01
N ILE A 17 -11.42 21.23 0.03
CA ILE A 17 -10.55 20.36 0.83
C ILE A 17 -9.57 21.26 1.59
N ALA A 18 -9.43 21.04 2.90
CA ALA A 18 -8.50 21.76 3.73
C ALA A 18 -7.77 20.82 4.71
N THR A 19 -6.45 20.99 4.82
CA THR A 19 -5.59 20.39 5.83
C THR A 19 -4.68 21.48 6.41
N ALA A 20 -3.72 21.13 7.28
CA ALA A 20 -2.84 22.13 7.90
C ALA A 20 -2.02 22.96 6.89
N THR A 21 -1.71 22.41 5.71
CA THR A 21 -0.87 23.08 4.69
C THR A 21 -1.53 23.14 3.31
N ILE A 22 -2.74 22.61 3.15
CA ILE A 22 -3.47 22.60 1.88
C ILE A 22 -4.78 23.34 2.13
N ASP A 23 -5.07 24.36 1.33
CA ASP A 23 -6.38 25.03 1.31
C ASP A 23 -6.85 25.15 -0.15
N LEU A 24 -7.78 24.26 -0.52
CA LEU A 24 -8.41 24.21 -1.83
C LEU A 24 -9.89 24.57 -1.65
N PRO A 25 -10.25 25.86 -1.57
CA PRO A 25 -11.59 26.31 -1.20
C PRO A 25 -12.62 26.12 -2.32
N ARG A 26 -12.17 25.79 -3.53
CA ARG A 26 -13.04 25.62 -4.70
C ARG A 26 -12.54 24.53 -5.63
N LEU A 27 -13.10 23.35 -5.43
CA LEU A 27 -12.96 22.19 -6.30
C LEU A 27 -14.27 21.93 -7.02
N GLY A 28 -14.20 21.40 -8.23
CA GLY A 28 -15.33 20.87 -8.98
C GLY A 28 -15.16 19.39 -9.24
N LEU A 29 -16.24 18.62 -9.14
CA LEU A 29 -16.27 17.24 -9.62
C LEU A 29 -16.98 17.23 -10.98
N ARG A 30 -16.21 16.97 -12.04
CA ARG A 30 -16.74 16.81 -13.38
C ARG A 30 -17.02 15.34 -13.62
N ALA A 31 -18.27 14.97 -13.90
CA ALA A 31 -18.60 13.60 -14.26
C ALA A 31 -17.92 13.22 -15.58
N THR A 32 -17.29 12.05 -15.62
CA THR A 32 -16.67 11.53 -16.84
C THR A 32 -17.72 10.83 -17.68
N ASN A 33 -17.79 11.17 -18.97
CA ASN A 33 -18.63 10.44 -19.92
C ASN A 33 -17.74 9.47 -20.70
N SER A 34 -17.66 8.22 -20.25
CA SER A 34 -16.88 7.16 -20.88
C SER A 34 -17.66 5.85 -20.84
N THR A 35 -17.56 5.06 -21.91
CA THR A 35 -18.09 3.69 -21.96
C THR A 35 -17.16 2.65 -21.34
N ASN A 36 -15.92 3.03 -21.02
CA ASN A 36 -14.96 2.17 -20.33
C ASN A 36 -15.25 2.13 -18.82
N GLU A 37 -15.54 0.94 -18.28
CA GLU A 37 -15.80 0.71 -16.85
C GLU A 37 -14.62 1.07 -15.94
N ARG A 38 -13.40 1.10 -16.47
CA ARG A 38 -12.20 1.51 -15.71
C ARG A 38 -12.00 3.02 -15.68
N ALA A 39 -12.83 3.78 -16.40
CA ALA A 39 -12.77 5.23 -16.36
C ALA A 39 -13.16 5.75 -14.97
N PRO A 40 -12.59 6.88 -14.54
CA PRO A 40 -13.03 7.50 -13.30
C PRO A 40 -14.48 7.97 -13.42
N ALA A 41 -15.25 7.88 -12.35
CA ALA A 41 -16.60 8.45 -12.27
C ALA A 41 -16.54 9.99 -12.31
N PHE A 42 -15.54 10.57 -11.64
CA PHE A 42 -15.33 12.02 -11.62
C PHE A 42 -13.87 12.39 -11.85
N GLU A 43 -13.67 13.51 -12.53
CA GLU A 43 -12.41 14.25 -12.54
C GLU A 43 -12.47 15.38 -11.52
N ILE A 44 -11.39 15.55 -10.77
CA ILE A 44 -11.27 16.61 -9.75
C ILE A 44 -10.64 17.82 -10.42
N MET A 45 -11.40 18.91 -10.48
CA MET A 45 -11.03 20.14 -11.15
C MET A 45 -10.77 21.26 -10.14
N VAL A 46 -9.78 22.10 -10.40
CA VAL A 46 -9.49 23.33 -9.65
C VAL A 46 -9.28 24.50 -10.60
N LEU A 47 -9.46 25.74 -10.13
CA LEU A 47 -9.02 26.93 -10.86
C LEU A 47 -7.54 27.16 -10.61
N ASN A 48 -6.74 27.20 -11.68
CA ASN A 48 -5.35 27.64 -11.58
C ASN A 48 -5.24 29.17 -11.40
N VAL A 49 -4.01 29.68 -11.27
CA VAL A 49 -3.72 31.12 -11.11
C VAL A 49 -4.27 32.00 -12.23
N ALA A 50 -4.49 31.44 -13.43
CA ALA A 50 -5.09 32.11 -14.57
C ALA A 50 -6.62 31.93 -14.67
N LYS A 51 -7.27 31.44 -13.60
CA LYS A 51 -8.71 31.17 -13.51
C LYS A 51 -9.23 30.20 -14.57
N ARG A 52 -8.40 29.22 -14.95
CA ARG A 52 -8.80 28.13 -15.85
C ARG A 52 -8.97 26.85 -15.06
N TRP A 53 -10.01 26.09 -15.39
CA TRP A 53 -10.21 24.76 -14.82
C TRP A 53 -9.11 23.83 -15.31
N VAL A 54 -8.39 23.24 -14.37
CA VAL A 54 -7.37 22.21 -14.60
C VAL A 54 -7.72 20.99 -13.78
N GLN A 55 -7.47 19.82 -14.35
CA GLN A 55 -7.64 18.55 -13.64
C GLN A 55 -6.44 18.33 -12.73
N ILE A 56 -6.71 17.99 -11.48
CA ILE A 56 -5.68 17.68 -10.46
C ILE A 56 -5.90 16.31 -9.84
N GLY A 57 -6.82 15.51 -10.38
CA GLY A 57 -7.14 14.23 -9.80
C GLY A 57 -8.34 13.57 -10.47
N ALA A 58 -8.69 12.41 -9.93
CA ALA A 58 -9.81 11.61 -10.40
C ALA A 58 -10.32 10.72 -9.26
N LEU A 59 -11.57 10.30 -9.38
CA LEU A 59 -12.28 9.46 -8.43
C LEU A 59 -12.96 8.31 -9.18
N TRP A 60 -12.85 7.10 -8.64
CA TRP A 60 -13.52 5.90 -9.12
C TRP A 60 -14.60 5.49 -8.14
N GLU A 61 -15.68 4.92 -8.67
CA GLU A 61 -16.75 4.34 -7.85
C GLU A 61 -16.31 2.98 -7.30
N LEU A 62 -16.47 2.79 -6.00
CA LEU A 62 -16.23 1.53 -5.32
C LEU A 62 -17.43 1.19 -4.43
N LYS A 63 -17.53 -0.08 -4.07
CA LYS A 63 -18.53 -0.59 -3.14
C LYS A 63 -17.85 -1.10 -1.89
N SER A 64 -18.33 -0.67 -0.73
CA SER A 64 -17.85 -1.13 0.56
C SER A 64 -18.15 -2.62 0.75
N ASN A 65 -17.14 -3.42 1.07
CA ASN A 65 -17.32 -4.85 1.32
C ASN A 65 -18.13 -5.12 2.60
N SER A 66 -18.09 -4.21 3.58
CA SER A 66 -18.76 -4.39 4.87
C SER A 66 -20.19 -3.85 4.88
N THR A 67 -20.40 -2.64 4.35
CA THR A 67 -21.70 -1.96 4.38
C THR A 67 -22.48 -2.11 3.07
N GLY A 68 -21.82 -2.46 1.98
CA GLY A 68 -22.41 -2.46 0.64
C GLY A 68 -22.66 -1.06 0.07
N GLU A 69 -22.31 0.00 0.79
CA GLU A 69 -22.48 1.38 0.34
C GLU A 69 -21.52 1.73 -0.78
N VAL A 70 -21.99 2.53 -1.72
CA VAL A 70 -21.17 3.10 -2.78
C VAL A 70 -20.41 4.30 -2.22
N PHE A 71 -19.12 4.36 -2.51
CA PHE A 71 -18.25 5.49 -2.19
C PHE A 71 -17.32 5.75 -3.37
N PHE A 72 -16.71 6.92 -3.40
CA PHE A 72 -15.72 7.23 -4.42
C PHE A 72 -14.33 7.29 -3.81
N GLN A 73 -13.33 6.75 -4.49
CA GLN A 73 -11.94 6.77 -4.04
C GLN A 73 -11.03 7.29 -5.15
N GLY A 74 -10.02 8.06 -4.78
CA GLY A 74 -8.99 8.48 -5.71
C GLY A 74 -7.96 9.35 -5.03
N LYS A 75 -7.33 10.23 -5.81
CA LYS A 75 -6.25 11.09 -5.32
C LYS A 75 -6.23 12.45 -6.00
N LEU A 76 -5.71 13.44 -5.28
CA LEU A 76 -5.22 14.68 -5.85
C LEU A 76 -3.72 14.51 -6.14
N ASP A 77 -3.29 14.81 -7.34
CA ASP A 77 -1.94 14.63 -7.85
C ASP A 77 -1.61 15.82 -8.76
N ASP A 78 -0.94 16.81 -8.19
CA ASP A 78 -0.56 18.06 -8.86
C ASP A 78 0.87 18.44 -8.41
N PRO A 79 1.71 19.04 -9.29
CA PRO A 79 3.08 19.41 -8.95
C PRO A 79 3.23 20.36 -7.74
N SER A 80 2.17 21.06 -7.33
CA SER A 80 2.17 21.90 -6.12
C SER A 80 2.06 21.10 -4.81
N LEU A 81 1.71 19.81 -4.89
CA LEU A 81 1.64 18.92 -3.73
C LEU A 81 2.98 18.20 -3.52
N ASN A 82 3.42 18.11 -2.27
CA ASN A 82 4.64 17.36 -1.91
C ASN A 82 4.49 15.86 -2.20
N GLU A 83 3.27 15.34 -2.09
CA GLU A 83 2.90 13.96 -2.41
C GLU A 83 1.42 13.90 -2.83
N PRO A 84 1.01 12.87 -3.60
CA PRO A 84 -0.40 12.72 -3.96
C PRO A 84 -1.29 12.51 -2.72
N LEU A 85 -2.35 13.31 -2.60
CA LEU A 85 -3.29 13.23 -1.49
C LEU A 85 -4.41 12.23 -1.80
N GLN A 86 -4.36 11.06 -1.16
CA GLN A 86 -5.40 10.03 -1.27
C GLN A 86 -6.69 10.44 -0.55
N ILE A 87 -7.83 10.38 -1.23
CA ILE A 87 -9.11 10.78 -0.67
C ILE A 87 -10.22 9.77 -0.98
N MET A 88 -11.22 9.75 -0.11
CA MET A 88 -12.47 9.03 -0.30
C MET A 88 -13.66 9.96 -0.09
N LEU A 89 -14.71 9.80 -0.88
CA LEU A 89 -15.95 10.54 -0.76
C LEU A 89 -17.07 9.58 -0.37
N PHE A 90 -17.77 9.93 0.71
CA PHE A 90 -18.95 9.22 1.19
C PHE A 90 -20.16 10.15 1.16
N GLY A 91 -21.34 9.65 0.85
CA GLY A 91 -22.56 10.44 0.74
C GLY A 91 -23.23 10.27 -0.62
N ASN A 92 -24.04 11.24 -1.02
CA ASN A 92 -24.83 11.19 -2.25
C ASN A 92 -25.06 12.60 -2.82
N MET A 93 -25.74 12.71 -3.97
CA MET A 93 -26.00 14.00 -4.60
C MET A 93 -26.99 14.89 -3.84
N GLU A 94 -27.87 14.31 -3.01
CA GLU A 94 -28.90 15.05 -2.26
C GLU A 94 -28.31 15.71 -1.01
N GLU A 95 -27.57 14.94 -0.21
CA GLU A 95 -26.94 15.41 1.03
C GLU A 95 -25.55 16.02 0.80
N GLY A 96 -24.93 15.71 -0.33
CA GLY A 96 -23.53 16.00 -0.62
C GLY A 96 -22.59 14.87 -0.21
N TYR A 97 -21.30 15.09 -0.47
CA TYR A 97 -20.25 14.14 -0.16
C TYR A 97 -19.30 14.72 0.88
N ARG A 98 -18.98 13.95 1.91
CA ARG A 98 -17.88 14.26 2.84
C ARG A 98 -16.58 13.70 2.29
N VAL A 99 -15.50 14.48 2.37
CA VAL A 99 -14.17 14.08 1.91
C VAL A 99 -13.38 13.56 3.11
N VAL A 100 -12.93 12.32 3.01
CA VAL A 100 -12.19 11.64 4.06
C VAL A 100 -10.79 11.31 3.57
N TRP A 101 -9.79 11.67 4.37
CA TRP A 101 -8.43 11.19 4.26
C TRP A 101 -8.14 10.20 5.39
N ASN A 102 -7.48 9.09 5.06
CA ASN A 102 -6.98 8.14 6.05
C ASN A 102 -5.46 8.19 6.05
N ARG A 103 -4.87 8.21 7.24
CA ARG A 103 -3.43 8.09 7.40
C ARG A 103 -3.03 6.69 6.91
N PRO A 104 -2.08 6.56 5.98
CA PRO A 104 -1.51 5.26 5.67
C PRO A 104 -0.93 4.69 6.96
N GLU A 105 -1.39 3.51 7.37
CA GLU A 105 -0.73 2.79 8.45
C GLU A 105 0.72 2.53 8.03
N PRO A 106 1.71 2.77 8.90
CA PRO A 106 3.07 2.35 8.63
C PRO A 106 3.00 0.87 8.27
N ARG A 107 3.40 0.51 7.04
CA ARG A 107 3.70 -0.90 6.78
C ARG A 107 4.74 -1.25 7.83
N GLN A 108 4.44 -2.23 8.69
CA GLN A 108 5.46 -2.86 9.50
C GLN A 108 6.47 -3.45 8.51
N SER A 109 7.46 -2.65 8.13
CA SER A 109 8.66 -3.14 7.52
C SER A 109 9.25 -4.04 8.57
N ASN A 110 9.36 -5.33 8.25
CA ASN A 110 10.05 -6.34 9.04
C ASN A 110 11.30 -5.75 9.72
N LEU A 111 11.15 -5.32 10.97
CA LEU A 111 12.23 -4.86 11.86
C LEU A 111 12.35 -5.90 12.97
N ASP A 112 12.63 -7.13 12.57
CA ASP A 112 13.46 -8.03 13.37
C ASP A 112 14.45 -8.73 12.45
N GLY A 113 15.38 -7.92 11.94
CA GLY A 113 16.59 -8.38 11.29
C GLY A 113 17.76 -8.49 12.26
N SER A 114 17.57 -8.98 13.50
CA SER A 114 18.73 -9.24 14.36
C SER A 114 18.50 -10.27 15.48
N ARG A 115 18.32 -11.55 15.11
CA ARG A 115 19.14 -12.65 15.64
C ARG A 115 19.47 -13.66 14.54
N GLY A 116 20.33 -13.24 13.62
CA GLY A 116 21.35 -14.13 13.12
C GLY A 116 22.03 -14.75 14.33
N ASN A 117 21.64 -15.99 14.64
CA ASN A 117 22.22 -16.78 15.70
C ASN A 117 23.68 -16.98 15.30
N ARG A 118 24.55 -16.14 15.86
CA ARG A 118 26.00 -16.33 15.80
C ARG A 118 26.25 -17.71 16.39
N ARG A 119 26.39 -18.69 15.49
CA ARG A 119 27.34 -19.79 15.64
C ARG A 119 28.59 -19.19 16.28
N ALA A 120 28.91 -19.55 17.54
CA ALA A 120 30.26 -19.46 18.12
C ALA A 120 30.22 -19.52 19.67
N ALA A 121 29.82 -20.66 20.22
CA ALA A 121 30.33 -21.12 21.53
C ALA A 121 30.28 -22.65 21.70
N ARG A 122 29.96 -23.43 20.65
CA ARG A 122 29.99 -24.91 20.69
C ARG A 122 30.60 -25.54 19.44
N THR A 123 31.62 -24.91 18.88
CA THR A 123 32.54 -25.60 17.96
C THR A 123 33.95 -25.32 18.42
N ALA A 124 34.26 -25.83 19.62
CA ALA A 124 35.60 -26.26 19.95
C ALA A 124 35.46 -27.77 20.13
N ASN A 125 35.96 -28.52 19.14
CA ASN A 125 36.01 -29.97 19.06
C ASN A 125 34.68 -30.64 18.65
N ALA A 126 34.59 -31.00 17.38
CA ALA A 126 34.51 -32.41 16.98
C ALA A 126 34.34 -32.44 15.46
N ASP A 127 35.46 -32.66 14.80
CA ASP A 127 35.51 -33.15 13.43
C ASP A 127 34.73 -34.47 13.32
N GLU A 128 34.19 -34.70 12.11
CA GLU A 128 33.93 -36.01 11.53
C GLU A 128 33.13 -37.03 12.36
N PHE A 129 31.81 -37.05 12.13
CA PHE A 129 31.06 -38.31 12.23
C PHE A 129 30.00 -38.37 11.13
N ALA A 130 30.44 -38.73 9.92
CA ALA A 130 29.53 -39.27 8.91
C ALA A 130 29.02 -40.61 9.45
N GLY A 131 27.82 -40.58 10.05
CA GLY A 131 27.20 -41.78 10.61
C GLY A 131 27.00 -42.83 9.52
N ASN A 132 27.65 -43.97 9.68
CA ASN A 132 27.68 -45.05 8.69
C ASN A 132 26.42 -45.93 8.74
N ALA A 133 25.24 -45.32 8.79
CA ALA A 133 23.96 -46.00 8.88
C ALA A 133 23.19 -45.93 7.55
N THR A 134 22.63 -47.04 7.11
CA THR A 134 21.67 -47.05 6.00
C THR A 134 20.31 -46.56 6.47
N ASP A 135 19.44 -46.23 5.51
CA ASP A 135 18.15 -45.55 5.74
C ASP A 135 17.13 -46.38 6.57
N ASP A 136 17.41 -47.67 6.80
CA ASP A 136 16.65 -48.56 7.70
C ASP A 136 17.29 -48.72 9.09
N GLY A 137 18.33 -47.93 9.40
CA GLY A 137 18.88 -47.80 10.75
C GLY A 137 19.90 -48.86 11.18
N GLN A 138 20.54 -49.57 10.24
CA GLN A 138 21.68 -50.46 10.55
C GLN A 138 23.01 -49.85 10.11
N ILE A 139 24.05 -50.03 10.93
CA ILE A 139 25.42 -49.59 10.62
C ILE A 139 26.12 -50.60 9.69
N THR A 140 26.85 -50.15 8.67
CA THR A 140 27.64 -51.05 7.81
C THR A 140 29.04 -51.27 8.39
N ASP A 141 29.51 -52.51 8.44
CA ASP A 141 30.76 -52.91 9.09
C ASP A 141 32.01 -52.85 8.17
N GLU A 142 32.00 -52.09 7.06
CA GLU A 142 33.00 -52.30 6.00
C GLU A 142 34.20 -51.32 5.92
N GLN A 143 34.39 -50.38 6.85
CA GLN A 143 35.54 -49.44 6.76
C GLN A 143 36.52 -49.46 7.94
N VAL A 144 36.53 -50.52 8.77
CA VAL A 144 37.45 -50.62 9.92
C VAL A 144 38.87 -51.08 9.52
N ASN A 145 39.15 -51.42 8.26
CA ASN A 145 40.45 -52.02 7.89
C ASN A 145 41.15 -51.41 6.67
N ASP A 146 41.19 -50.08 6.54
CA ASP A 146 42.19 -49.46 5.65
C ASP A 146 43.27 -48.72 6.48
N PRO A 147 44.45 -49.32 6.67
CA PRO A 147 45.51 -48.76 7.50
C PRO A 147 46.22 -47.53 6.89
N ASP A 148 45.91 -47.14 5.64
CA ASP A 148 46.68 -46.13 4.90
C ASP A 148 45.94 -44.79 4.68
N TYR A 149 44.89 -44.48 5.46
CA TYR A 149 44.20 -43.18 5.33
C TYR A 149 45.00 -42.02 5.95
N VAL A 150 45.46 -41.08 5.11
CA VAL A 150 46.06 -39.81 5.54
C VAL A 150 45.15 -38.64 5.11
N PRO A 151 44.56 -37.86 6.04
CA PRO A 151 43.73 -36.72 5.69
C PRO A 151 44.59 -35.53 5.21
N GLN A 152 44.17 -34.87 4.12
CA GLN A 152 44.90 -33.76 3.51
C GLN A 152 44.61 -32.43 4.22
N MET A 153 45.67 -31.62 4.40
CA MET A 153 45.68 -30.27 5.00
C MET A 153 45.04 -29.20 4.13
#